data_AF-A0A565CNG4-F1
#
_entry.id   AF-A0A565CNG4-F1
#
_cell.length_a   1.000
_cell.length_b   1.000
_cell.length_c   1.000
_cell.angle_alpha   90.00
_cell.angle_beta   90.00
_cell.angle_gamma   90.00
#
_symmetry.space_group_name_H-M   'P 1'
#
loop_
_entity.id
_entity.type
_entity.pdbx_description
1 polymer ?
#
loop_
_entity_poly.entity_id
_entity_poly.type
_entity_poly.pdbx_seq_one_letter_code
_entity_poly.pdbx_strand_id
1 'polypeptide(L)'
;MLLSLADNIGTFEDSEITTSSARMRVTISGLKPLITCSTLEFYNGDEVNAELVYEKLEKQYSICFCLDHDAKDCAQSVDQRKQTEKLPQRRTEEPINQPPRVDLER
;
A
#
# COMPACT_ATOMS: atom_id res chain seq x y z
N MET A 1 -16.06 20.44 3.67
CA MET A 1 -15.20 19.30 4.03
C MET A 1 -15.43 18.09 3.12
N LEU A 2 -16.62 17.48 3.10
CA LEU A 2 -16.85 16.28 2.28
C LEU A 2 -16.75 16.54 0.77
N LEU A 3 -17.33 17.65 0.30
CA LEU A 3 -17.23 18.08 -1.10
C LEU A 3 -15.80 18.42 -1.53
N SER A 4 -15.05 19.10 -0.67
CA SER A 4 -13.63 19.41 -0.93
C SER A 4 -12.77 18.15 -0.94
N LEU A 5 -13.08 17.15 -0.12
CA LEU A 5 -12.43 15.85 -0.19
C LEU A 5 -12.77 15.13 -1.51
N ALA A 6 -14.05 15.16 -1.91
CA ALA A 6 -14.50 14.58 -3.17
C ALA A 6 -13.78 15.20 -4.38
N ASP A 7 -13.61 16.53 -4.43
CA ASP A 7 -12.89 17.24 -5.50
C ASP A 7 -11.43 16.80 -5.63
N ASN A 8 -10.77 16.44 -4.52
CA ASN A 8 -9.41 15.90 -4.55
C ASN A 8 -9.35 14.49 -5.14
N ILE A 9 -10.44 13.72 -5.05
CA ILE A 9 -10.53 12.34 -5.49
C ILE A 9 -11.03 12.26 -6.95
N GLY A 10 -12.03 13.07 -7.32
CA GLY A 10 -12.69 13.00 -8.62
C GLY A 10 -13.90 13.92 -8.74
N THR A 11 -14.84 13.54 -9.61
CA THR A 11 -16.09 14.30 -9.78
C THR A 11 -17.13 13.80 -8.81
N PHE A 12 -17.57 14.67 -7.89
CA PHE A 12 -18.62 14.35 -6.93
C PHE A 12 -19.96 14.08 -7.64
N GLU A 13 -20.60 12.97 -7.32
CA GLU A 13 -21.96 12.66 -7.79
C GLU A 13 -23.00 12.81 -6.68
N ASP A 14 -22.73 12.20 -5.52
CA ASP A 14 -23.72 12.02 -4.46
C ASP A 14 -23.07 11.75 -3.11
N SER A 15 -23.81 11.94 -2.02
CA SER A 15 -23.35 11.62 -0.67
C SER A 15 -24.47 11.21 0.27
N GLU A 16 -24.15 10.31 1.17
CA GLU A 16 -25.01 9.89 2.26
C GLU A 16 -24.27 10.13 3.58
N ILE A 17 -24.81 11.01 4.42
CA ILE A 17 -24.25 11.30 5.75
C ILE A 17 -25.25 10.83 6.80
N THR A 18 -24.82 9.90 7.64
CA THR A 18 -25.54 9.42 8.81
C THR A 18 -24.85 9.90 10.08
N THR A 19 -25.45 9.64 11.25
CA THR A 19 -24.86 10.01 12.54
C THR A 19 -23.50 9.33 12.79
N SER A 20 -23.26 8.15 12.19
CA SER A 20 -22.07 7.33 12.45
C SER A 20 -21.17 7.11 11.24
N SER A 21 -21.61 7.48 10.04
CA SER A 21 -20.83 7.27 8.82
C SER A 21 -21.12 8.33 7.77
N ALA A 22 -20.11 8.66 6.97
CA ALA A 22 -20.25 9.49 5.79
C ALA A 22 -19.73 8.70 4.59
N ARG A 23 -20.56 8.56 3.56
CA ARG A 23 -20.24 7.90 2.30
C ARG A 23 -20.43 8.87 1.16
N MET A 24 -19.56 8.81 0.17
CA MET A 24 -19.66 9.62 -1.03
C MET A 24 -19.50 8.76 -2.26
N ARG A 25 -20.19 9.16 -3.33
CA ARG A 25 -20.05 8.59 -4.66
C ARG A 25 -19.32 9.60 -5.53
N VAL A 26 -18.21 9.14 -6.10
CA VAL A 26 -17.29 9.97 -6.88
C VAL A 26 -16.93 9.21 -8.15
N THR A 27 -17.00 9.89 -9.29
CA THR A 27 -16.41 9.39 -10.54
C THR A 27 -14.90 9.63 -10.48
N ILE A 28 -14.12 8.55 -10.55
CA ILE A 28 -12.65 8.61 -10.41
C ILE A 28 -11.96 8.25 -11.72
N SER A 29 -10.76 8.80 -11.93
CA SER A 29 -9.94 8.49 -13.10
C SER A 29 -9.18 7.18 -12.88
N GLY A 30 -9.60 6.09 -13.55
CA GLY A 30 -8.93 4.79 -13.45
C GLY A 30 -7.46 4.77 -13.92
N LEU A 31 -7.04 5.77 -14.70
CA LEU A 31 -5.65 5.96 -15.16
C LEU A 31 -4.71 6.52 -14.06
N LYS A 32 -5.25 6.95 -12.92
CA LYS A 32 -4.49 7.51 -11.82
C LYS A 32 -4.58 6.60 -10.60
N PRO A 33 -3.52 6.50 -9.78
CA PRO A 33 -3.57 5.81 -8.50
C PRO A 33 -4.69 6.35 -7.61
N LEU A 34 -5.41 5.46 -6.93
CA LEU A 34 -6.42 5.83 -5.95
C LEU A 34 -5.78 6.43 -4.70
N ILE A 35 -6.38 7.50 -4.20
CA ILE A 35 -6.01 8.11 -2.91
C ILE A 35 -6.60 7.25 -1.81
N THR A 36 -5.78 6.66 -0.94
CA THR A 36 -6.23 5.76 0.13
C THR A 36 -6.31 6.42 1.50
N CYS A 37 -5.61 7.55 1.69
CA CYS A 37 -5.61 8.30 2.95
C CYS A 37 -5.66 9.80 2.67
N SER A 38 -6.34 10.56 3.52
CA SER A 38 -6.34 12.03 3.47
C SER A 38 -6.40 12.61 4.88
N THR A 39 -5.66 13.67 5.12
CA THR A 39 -5.78 14.46 6.35
C THR A 39 -6.92 15.46 6.18
N LEU A 40 -7.83 15.50 7.16
CA LEU A 40 -8.98 16.39 7.22
C LEU A 40 -8.78 17.38 8.35
N GLU A 41 -8.85 18.66 8.02
CA GLU A 41 -8.79 19.76 9.00
C GLU A 41 -10.21 20.23 9.33
N PHE A 42 -10.55 20.19 10.61
CA PHE A 42 -11.82 20.69 11.13
C PHE A 42 -11.74 22.18 11.47
N TYR A 43 -12.90 22.83 11.52
CA TYR A 43 -13.00 24.28 11.80
C TYR A 43 -12.45 24.69 13.17
N ASN A 44 -12.32 23.73 14.09
CA ASN A 44 -11.73 23.93 15.42
C ASN A 44 -10.19 23.80 15.41
N GLY A 45 -9.57 23.51 14.25
CA GLY A 45 -8.14 23.28 14.10
C GLY A 45 -7.70 21.85 14.37
N ASP A 46 -8.63 20.92 14.64
CA ASP A 46 -8.29 19.51 14.78
C ASP A 46 -7.99 18.89 13.40
N GLU A 47 -6.94 18.08 13.34
CA GLU A 47 -6.60 17.29 12.16
C GLU A 47 -6.89 15.80 12.40
N VAL A 48 -7.55 15.16 11.44
CA VAL A 48 -7.85 13.73 11.49
C VAL A 48 -7.39 13.07 10.20
N ASN A 49 -6.68 11.95 10.33
CA ASN A 49 -6.36 11.10 9.18
C ASN A 49 -7.55 10.20 8.87
N ALA A 50 -8.15 10.41 7.70
CA ALA A 50 -9.20 9.58 7.15
C ALA A 50 -8.60 8.50 6.24
N GLU A 51 -9.04 7.27 6.43
CA GLU A 51 -8.79 6.15 5.51
C GLU A 51 -9.98 6.06 4.53
N LEU A 52 -9.67 6.05 3.24
CA LEU A 52 -10.64 6.03 2.15
C LEU A 52 -10.85 4.57 1.71
N VAL A 53 -12.00 4.02 2.07
CA VAL A 53 -12.39 2.66 1.69
C VAL A 53 -13.26 2.74 0.44
N TYR A 54 -12.73 2.22 -0.67
CA TYR A 54 -13.47 2.15 -1.93
C TYR A 54 -14.28 0.85 -2.02
N GLU A 55 -15.53 0.98 -2.45
CA GLU A 55 -16.43 -0.13 -2.69
C GLU A 55 -16.76 -0.23 -4.19
N LYS A 56 -17.12 -1.43 -4.65
CA LYS A 56 -17.56 -1.69 -6.04
C LYS A 56 -16.52 -1.34 -7.12
N LEU A 57 -15.24 -1.34 -6.77
CA LEU A 57 -14.16 -1.36 -7.76
C LEU A 57 -14.03 -2.77 -8.33
N GLU A 58 -13.95 -2.92 -9.65
CA GLU A 58 -13.77 -4.23 -10.28
C GLU A 58 -12.36 -4.77 -10.06
N LYS A 59 -11.36 -4.07 -10.61
CA LYS A 59 -9.97 -4.49 -10.62
C LYS A 59 -9.08 -3.36 -10.12
N GLN A 60 -8.72 -3.40 -8.84
CA GLN A 60 -7.65 -2.56 -8.30
C GLN A 60 -6.38 -3.36 -8.14
N TYR A 61 -5.25 -2.80 -8.58
CA TYR A 61 -3.96 -3.42 -8.35
C TYR A 61 -3.30 -2.84 -7.09
N SER A 62 -3.03 -3.69 -6.10
CA SER A 62 -2.57 -3.26 -4.76
C SER A 62 -1.19 -2.58 -4.74
N ILE A 63 -0.40 -2.69 -5.81
CA ILE A 63 0.95 -2.09 -5.86
C ILE A 63 0.90 -0.64 -6.34
N CYS A 64 0.13 -0.38 -7.40
CA CYS A 64 0.05 0.95 -8.02
C CYS A 64 -1.24 1.70 -7.70
N PHE A 65 -2.24 1.00 -7.15
CA PHE A 65 -3.59 1.49 -6.90
C PHE A 65 -4.30 2.04 -8.15
N CYS A 66 -3.86 1.67 -9.36
CA CYS A 66 -4.54 2.02 -10.62
C CYS A 66 -5.60 0.97 -10.99
N LEU A 67 -6.53 1.38 -11.86
CA LEU A 67 -7.61 0.54 -12.39
C LEU A 67 -7.49 0.28 -13.90
N ASP A 68 -6.46 0.82 -14.55
CA ASP A 68 -6.32 0.84 -16.02
C ASP A 68 -5.54 -0.33 -16.63
N HIS A 69 -4.87 -1.14 -15.80
CA HIS A 69 -4.07 -2.27 -16.25
C HIS A 69 -4.13 -3.45 -15.28
N ASP A 70 -3.87 -4.64 -15.80
CA ASP A 70 -3.68 -5.84 -14.98
C ASP A 70 -2.23 -5.91 -14.47
N ALA A 71 -2.02 -6.71 -13.41
CA ALA A 71 -0.72 -6.89 -12.74
C ALA A 71 0.48 -7.19 -13.68
N LYS A 72 0.22 -7.77 -14.85
CA LYS A 72 1.23 -8.16 -15.84
C LYS A 72 1.80 -6.96 -16.60
N ASP A 73 1.01 -5.92 -16.75
CA ASP A 73 1.33 -4.72 -17.52
C ASP A 73 1.73 -3.54 -16.60
N CYS A 74 1.75 -3.76 -15.29
CA CYS A 74 2.18 -2.77 -14.32
C CYS A 74 3.70 -2.59 -14.33
N ALA A 75 4.17 -1.39 -14.68
CA ALA A 75 5.60 -1.06 -14.69
C ALA A 75 6.26 -1.24 -13.31
N GLN A 76 5.55 -0.93 -12.22
CA GLN A 76 6.06 -1.07 -10.85
C GLN A 76 6.31 -2.54 -10.45
N SER A 77 5.59 -3.49 -11.06
CA SER A 77 5.80 -4.93 -10.82
C SER A 77 7.11 -5.45 -11.41
N VAL A 78 7.60 -4.81 -12.48
CA VAL A 78 8.84 -5.19 -13.16
C VAL A 78 10.06 -4.80 -12.32
N ASP A 79 9.99 -3.69 -11.58
CA ASP A 79 11.09 -3.22 -10.73
C ASP A 79 11.24 -4.02 -9.43
N GLN A 80 10.14 -4.52 -8.84
CA GLN A 80 10.25 -5.38 -7.64
C GLN A 80 10.95 -6.71 -7.93
N ARG A 81 10.71 -7.32 -9.10
CA ARG A 81 11.39 -8.58 -9.49
C ARG A 81 12.91 -8.40 -9.61
N LYS A 82 13.37 -7.25 -10.09
CA LYS A 82 14.82 -6.95 -10.22
C LYS A 82 15.50 -6.67 -8.88
N GLN A 83 14.76 -6.26 -7.85
CA GLN A 83 15.33 -6.07 -6.51
C GLN A 83 15.51 -7.38 -5.74
N THR A 84 14.62 -8.36 -5.91
CA THR A 84 14.73 -9.65 -5.20
C THR A 84 15.93 -10.48 -5.70
N GLU A 85 16.38 -10.29 -6.94
CA GLU A 85 17.55 -10.98 -7.49
C GLU A 85 18.90 -10.39 -7.04
N LYS A 86 18.91 -9.28 -6.28
CA LYS A 86 20.13 -8.61 -5.81
C LYS A 86 20.50 -8.87 -4.35
N LEU A 87 19.82 -9.77 -3.65
CA LEU A 87 20.31 -10.26 -2.36
C LEU A 87 21.40 -11.32 -2.62
N PRO A 88 22.68 -11.05 -2.30
CA PRO A 88 23.69 -12.10 -2.41
C PRO A 88 23.31 -13.21 -1.44
N GLN A 89 23.21 -14.43 -1.95
CA GLN A 89 23.11 -15.64 -1.15
C GLN A 89 24.25 -15.61 -0.13
N ARG A 90 23.94 -15.34 1.14
CA ARG A 90 24.88 -15.64 2.24
C ARG A 90 25.13 -17.13 2.16
N ARG A 91 26.31 -17.53 1.68
CA ARG A 91 26.83 -18.87 1.92
C ARG A 91 26.80 -19.08 3.43
N THR A 92 26.00 -20.02 3.89
CA THR A 92 26.11 -20.53 5.25
C THR A 92 27.44 -21.29 5.30
N GLU A 93 28.49 -20.62 5.77
CA GLU A 93 29.71 -21.32 6.17
C GLU A 93 29.40 -21.98 7.53
N GLU A 94 29.35 -23.31 7.54
CA GLU A 94 29.26 -24.10 8.77
C GLU A 94 30.47 -23.80 9.68
N PRO A 95 30.29 -23.59 11.00
CA PRO A 95 31.43 -23.43 11.88
C PRO A 95 32.05 -24.80 12.20
N ILE A 96 33.09 -25.19 11.45
CA ILE A 96 34.02 -26.25 11.88
C ILE A 96 34.90 -25.67 12.98
N ASN A 97 34.54 -25.91 14.24
CA ASN A 97 35.46 -25.86 15.37
C ASN A 97 35.07 -26.96 16.37
N GLN A 98 35.51 -28.19 16.09
CA GLN A 98 35.68 -29.20 17.14
C GLN A 98 37.06 -28.98 17.77
N PRO A 99 37.19 -28.86 19.11
CA PRO A 99 38.49 -28.84 19.75
C PRO A 99 39.13 -30.25 19.73
N PRO A 100 40.45 -30.36 19.62
CA PRO A 100 41.14 -31.65 19.58
C PRO A 100 41.05 -32.37 20.94
N ARG A 101 40.80 -33.68 20.90
CA ARG A 101 40.95 -34.56 22.05
C ARG A 101 42.44 -34.60 22.43
N VAL A 102 42.76 -34.11 23.62
CA VAL A 102 44.04 -34.39 24.28
C VAL A 102 43.83 -35.62 25.15
N ASP A 103 44.38 -36.74 24.70
CA ASP A 103 44.51 -37.97 25.48
C ASP A 103 45.35 -37.68 26.74
N LEU A 104 44.75 -37.85 27.91
CA LEU A 104 45.44 -37.74 29.19
C LEU A 104 46.12 -39.08 29.49
N GLU A 105 47.35 -39.24 29.04
CA GLU A 105 48.25 -40.28 29.53
C GLU A 105 48.83 -39.85 30.89
N ARG A 106 48.36 -40.47 31.98
CA ARG A 106 49.15 -40.95 33.13
C ARG A 106 48.29 -41.62 34.19
#